data_AF-A0A8H4NRG7-F1
#
_entry.id   AF-A0A8H4NRG7-F1
#
_cell.length_a   1.000
_cell.length_b   1.000
_cell.length_c   1.000
_cell.angle_alpha   90.00
_cell.angle_beta   90.00
_cell.angle_gamma   90.00
#
_symmetry.space_group_name_H-M   'P 1'
#
loop_
_entity.id
_entity.type
_entity.pdbx_description
1 polymer ?
#
loop_
_entity_poly.entity_id
_entity_poly.type
_entity_poly.pdbx_seq_one_letter_code
_entity_poly.pdbx_strand_id
1 'polypeptide(L)'
;MAPNPDYVYCTICGMALGSDAIVLAGPHWPRSNTTSESLSVIDEQVIRYTAEVDSFPGKILLLPSREQIYPQYAYQHESDIAPAKMYLGIHAACEEIANRVMKTSFNAKVRSISDLWLTLERRCASYLSQGRRQRRLPRDMNYVPPIPNNQSGQPLSLGFDRYYVPYHCLDQWGDEWEGWWDEEPINIPNLTTQLMLNLEQISDASSKPAESSIKASQKEIDDHVCTFFHEDQVTLECSYDLPQSIWKQIFFQIPFLWDLDIKAVHDKTGLHDADKWNWEKLTRQVTSSPHPLPSNAASYRDEDAWDYKDVGLDVPGGFTNRRRVWQILEDMYANDVQG
;
A
#
# COMPACT_ATOMS: atom_id res chain seq x y z
N MET A 1 -0.68 -29.23 -17.71
CA MET A 1 0.02 -27.96 -17.42
C MET A 1 -1.02 -26.87 -17.48
N ALA A 2 -1.12 -26.04 -16.45
CA ALA A 2 -1.93 -24.82 -16.53
C ALA A 2 -1.22 -23.84 -17.49
N PRO A 3 -1.95 -23.00 -18.23
CA PRO A 3 -1.32 -21.92 -19.00
C PRO A 3 -0.56 -21.00 -18.03
N ASN A 4 0.68 -20.65 -18.37
CA ASN A 4 1.43 -19.63 -17.65
C ASN A 4 0.75 -18.27 -17.87
N PRO A 5 0.74 -17.38 -16.88
CA PRO A 5 0.19 -16.05 -17.06
C PRO A 5 1.02 -15.31 -18.12
N ASP A 6 0.38 -14.49 -18.95
CA ASP A 6 1.07 -13.71 -20.00
C ASP A 6 1.85 -12.53 -19.43
N TYR A 7 1.66 -12.21 -18.14
CA TYR A 7 2.32 -11.15 -17.38
C TYR A 7 2.58 -11.59 -15.95
N VAL A 8 3.55 -10.96 -15.31
CA VAL A 8 3.79 -11.12 -13.88
C VAL A 8 3.23 -9.91 -13.15
N TYR A 9 2.46 -10.14 -12.08
CA TYR A 9 1.91 -9.06 -11.26
C TYR A 9 2.58 -9.02 -9.88
N CYS A 10 2.71 -7.81 -9.33
CA CYS A 10 3.16 -7.58 -7.98
C CYS A 10 2.15 -8.12 -6.98
N THR A 11 2.57 -9.03 -6.11
CA THR A 11 1.69 -9.59 -5.07
C THR A 11 1.23 -8.55 -4.03
N ILE A 12 1.92 -7.41 -3.93
CA ILE A 12 1.55 -6.32 -3.00
C ILE A 12 0.50 -5.41 -3.63
N CYS A 13 0.82 -4.74 -4.74
CA CYS A 13 -0.03 -3.68 -5.30
C CYS A 13 -0.93 -4.14 -6.45
N GLY A 14 -0.79 -5.38 -6.93
CA GLY A 14 -1.59 -5.91 -8.03
C GLY A 14 -1.22 -5.37 -9.42
N MET A 15 -0.26 -4.44 -9.54
CA MET A 15 0.20 -3.90 -10.82
C MET A 15 1.23 -4.81 -11.48
N ALA A 16 1.35 -4.77 -12.81
CA ALA A 16 2.31 -5.58 -13.56
C ALA A 16 3.76 -5.25 -13.14
N LEU A 17 4.60 -6.27 -13.01
CA LEU A 17 6.02 -6.08 -12.74
C LEU A 17 6.75 -5.64 -14.01
N GLY A 18 7.58 -4.59 -13.85
CA GLY A 18 8.50 -4.09 -14.87
C GLY A 18 9.94 -4.55 -14.63
N SER A 19 10.91 -3.72 -15.03
CA SER A 19 12.34 -4.04 -14.96
C SER A 19 12.90 -4.19 -13.54
N ASP A 20 12.36 -3.44 -12.57
CA ASP A 20 12.85 -3.43 -11.19
C ASP A 20 11.97 -4.30 -10.27
N ALA A 21 12.31 -5.59 -10.22
CA ALA A 21 11.58 -6.58 -9.44
C ALA A 21 12.43 -7.25 -8.37
N ILE A 22 11.75 -7.61 -7.28
CA ILE A 22 12.27 -8.44 -6.20
C ILE A 22 11.44 -9.72 -6.16
N VAL A 23 12.11 -10.83 -5.86
CA VAL A 23 11.44 -12.08 -5.55
C VAL A 23 11.71 -12.47 -4.11
N LEU A 24 10.64 -12.68 -3.36
CA LEU A 24 10.70 -13.36 -2.07
C LEU A 24 10.48 -14.85 -2.33
N ALA A 25 11.23 -15.71 -1.65
CA ALA A 25 11.07 -17.15 -1.74
C ALA A 25 11.07 -17.78 -0.34
N GLY A 26 10.20 -18.74 -0.12
CA GLY A 26 10.05 -19.34 1.20
C GLY A 26 9.14 -20.56 1.20
N PRO A 27 8.80 -21.07 2.40
CA PRO A 27 7.92 -22.22 2.56
C PRO A 27 6.49 -21.92 2.08
N HIS A 28 5.86 -22.93 1.48
CA HIS A 28 4.49 -22.92 0.97
C HIS A 28 3.69 -24.09 1.54
N TRP A 29 2.45 -23.82 1.95
CA TRP A 29 1.52 -24.84 2.44
C TRP A 29 0.31 -24.93 1.49
N PRO A 30 0.23 -25.97 0.63
CA PRO A 30 -0.80 -26.09 -0.41
C PRO A 30 -2.23 -26.24 0.11
N ARG A 31 -2.42 -26.52 1.40
CA ARG A 31 -3.74 -26.70 2.02
C ARG A 31 -4.21 -25.36 2.61
N SER A 32 -5.38 -24.91 2.16
CA SER A 32 -6.08 -23.71 2.67
C SER A 32 -6.52 -23.81 4.13
N ASN A 33 -6.63 -25.04 4.65
CA ASN A 33 -7.20 -25.29 5.98
C ASN A 33 -6.16 -25.20 7.11
N THR A 34 -4.91 -24.88 6.81
CA THR A 34 -3.89 -24.67 7.84
C THR A 34 -4.05 -23.23 8.34
N THR A 35 -4.56 -23.09 9.57
CA THR A 35 -4.75 -21.77 10.20
C THR A 35 -3.39 -21.07 10.37
N SER A 36 -3.33 -19.76 10.13
CA SER A 36 -2.08 -18.98 10.30
C SER A 36 -1.53 -19.10 11.71
N GLU A 37 -2.40 -19.31 12.72
CA GLU A 37 -2.00 -19.53 14.12
C GLU A 37 -1.15 -20.80 14.33
N SER A 38 -1.21 -21.76 13.41
CA SER A 38 -0.39 -22.97 13.42
C SER A 38 0.87 -22.87 12.55
N LEU A 39 0.98 -21.80 11.76
CA LEU A 39 2.10 -21.55 10.85
C LEU A 39 3.02 -20.51 11.46
N SER A 40 4.27 -20.87 11.66
CA SER A 40 5.32 -19.90 11.97
C SER A 40 6.39 -19.96 10.90
N VAL A 41 6.81 -18.78 10.45
CA VAL A 41 7.95 -18.59 9.57
C VAL A 41 8.92 -17.71 10.33
N ILE A 42 10.18 -18.11 10.35
CA ILE A 42 11.26 -17.24 10.85
C ILE A 42 11.89 -16.53 9.66
N ASP A 43 12.44 -15.33 9.88
CA ASP A 43 12.94 -14.47 8.80
C ASP A 43 14.00 -15.17 7.94
N GLU A 44 14.83 -16.05 8.52
CA GLU A 44 15.88 -16.78 7.81
C GLU A 44 15.35 -17.80 6.79
N GLN A 45 14.06 -18.16 6.86
CA GLN A 45 13.41 -19.02 5.89
C GLN A 45 12.92 -18.27 4.65
N VAL A 46 12.93 -16.93 4.68
CA VAL A 46 12.55 -16.08 3.55
C VAL A 46 13.81 -15.57 2.87
N ILE A 47 14.00 -15.96 1.61
CA ILE A 47 15.14 -15.56 0.80
C ILE A 47 14.70 -14.47 -0.18
N ARG A 48 15.45 -13.37 -0.18
CA ARG A 48 15.26 -12.25 -1.11
C ARG A 48 16.21 -12.38 -2.31
N TYR A 49 15.66 -12.22 -3.52
CA TYR A 49 16.41 -12.15 -4.77
C TYR A 49 16.11 -10.84 -5.49
N THR A 50 17.13 -10.24 -6.09
CA THR A 50 16.90 -9.30 -7.21
C THR A 50 16.49 -10.12 -8.43
N ALA A 51 15.63 -9.55 -9.27
CA ALA A 51 15.03 -10.28 -10.37
C ALA A 51 14.92 -9.43 -11.64
N GLU A 52 15.06 -10.08 -12.80
CA GLU A 52 14.65 -9.54 -14.10
C GLU A 52 13.31 -10.16 -14.49
N VAL A 53 12.34 -9.34 -14.89
CA VAL A 53 11.03 -9.82 -15.34
C VAL A 53 11.06 -9.98 -16.85
N ASP A 54 10.70 -11.17 -17.30
CA ASP A 54 10.40 -11.47 -18.70
C ASP A 54 8.88 -11.58 -18.80
N SER A 55 8.25 -10.43 -18.98
CA SER A 55 6.80 -10.27 -18.77
C SER A 55 6.00 -11.20 -19.67
N PHE A 56 6.45 -11.51 -20.89
CA PHE A 56 5.78 -12.47 -21.77
C PHE A 56 6.71 -13.65 -22.09
N PRO A 57 6.46 -14.88 -21.58
CA PRO A 57 5.20 -15.40 -21.02
C PRO A 57 5.20 -15.56 -19.48
N GLY A 58 5.33 -14.46 -18.74
CA GLY A 58 5.16 -14.40 -17.28
C GLY A 58 6.26 -15.08 -16.47
N LYS A 59 7.53 -14.83 -16.82
CA LYS A 59 8.70 -15.43 -16.17
C LYS A 59 9.48 -14.41 -15.36
N ILE A 60 10.16 -14.88 -14.33
CA ILE A 60 11.18 -14.10 -13.62
C ILE A 60 12.51 -14.85 -13.66
N LEU A 61 13.61 -14.13 -13.88
CA LEU A 61 14.98 -14.63 -13.74
C LEU A 61 15.57 -14.14 -12.43
N LEU A 62 15.93 -15.07 -11.54
CA LEU A 62 16.57 -14.75 -10.27
C LEU A 62 18.03 -14.35 -10.51
N LEU A 63 18.47 -13.21 -9.99
CA LEU A 63 19.85 -12.77 -10.10
C LEU A 63 20.67 -13.18 -8.86
N PRO A 64 21.96 -13.55 -9.02
CA PRO A 64 22.73 -13.59 -10.28
C PRO A 64 22.66 -14.93 -11.03
N SER A 65 21.99 -15.96 -10.49
CA SER A 65 22.00 -17.32 -11.05
C SER A 65 21.32 -17.44 -12.42
N ARG A 66 20.48 -16.46 -12.78
CA ARG A 66 19.53 -16.49 -13.90
C ARG A 66 18.62 -17.71 -13.88
N GLU A 67 18.33 -18.23 -12.68
CA GLU A 67 17.35 -19.31 -12.51
C GLU A 67 15.97 -18.80 -12.92
N GLN A 68 15.33 -19.51 -13.84
CA GLN A 68 14.02 -19.15 -14.33
C GLN A 68 12.94 -19.71 -13.41
N ILE A 69 12.08 -18.83 -12.92
CA ILE A 69 10.92 -19.18 -12.11
C ILE A 69 9.64 -18.59 -12.71
N TYR A 70 8.51 -19.10 -12.20
CA TYR A 70 7.17 -18.64 -12.43
C TYR A 70 6.63 -18.24 -11.06
N PRO A 71 6.49 -16.95 -10.80
CA PRO A 71 6.04 -16.46 -9.51
C PRO A 71 4.62 -16.92 -9.23
N GLN A 72 4.32 -17.03 -7.94
CA GLN A 72 3.04 -17.38 -7.36
C GLN A 72 2.52 -18.78 -7.77
N TYR A 73 3.42 -19.65 -8.25
CA TYR A 73 3.17 -21.08 -8.43
C TYR A 73 3.81 -21.91 -7.31
N ALA A 74 3.16 -23.02 -6.98
CA ALA A 74 3.70 -24.01 -6.04
C ALA A 74 4.73 -24.89 -6.74
N TYR A 75 5.96 -24.88 -6.23
CA TYR A 75 7.02 -25.80 -6.63
C TYR A 75 7.02 -27.01 -5.69
N GLN A 76 6.53 -28.14 -6.17
CA GLN A 76 6.60 -29.40 -5.44
C GLN A 76 8.01 -29.99 -5.55
N HIS A 77 8.65 -30.26 -4.42
CA HIS A 77 9.61 -31.35 -4.34
C HIS A 77 8.82 -32.67 -4.20
N GLU A 78 9.24 -33.74 -4.88
CA GLU A 78 8.61 -35.07 -4.88
C GLU A 78 8.63 -35.80 -3.51
N SER A 79 8.81 -35.10 -2.38
CA SER A 79 8.85 -35.70 -1.05
C SER A 79 7.74 -35.17 -0.15
N ASP A 80 6.97 -36.08 0.45
CA ASP A 80 5.85 -35.82 1.37
C ASP A 80 6.23 -35.09 2.68
N ILE A 81 7.48 -34.69 2.87
CA ILE A 81 8.04 -34.25 4.16
C ILE A 81 8.53 -32.79 4.14
N ALA A 82 8.92 -32.25 2.98
CA ALA A 82 9.37 -30.85 2.88
C ALA A 82 8.20 -29.93 2.50
N PRO A 83 8.04 -28.75 3.14
CA PRO A 83 7.10 -27.75 2.64
C PRO A 83 7.47 -27.44 1.19
N ALA A 84 6.46 -27.36 0.33
CA ALA A 84 6.64 -26.89 -1.04
C ALA A 84 7.28 -25.50 -1.01
N LYS A 85 7.94 -25.08 -2.09
CA LYS A 85 8.49 -23.72 -2.19
C LYS A 85 7.55 -22.86 -3.04
N MET A 86 7.38 -21.61 -2.67
CA MET A 86 6.75 -20.60 -3.52
C MET A 86 7.74 -19.46 -3.75
N TYR A 87 7.53 -18.75 -4.85
CA TYR A 87 8.24 -17.51 -5.17
C TYR A 87 7.20 -16.42 -5.37
N LEU A 88 7.40 -15.24 -4.80
CA LEU A 88 6.47 -14.11 -4.89
C LEU A 88 7.19 -12.93 -5.51
N GLY A 89 6.71 -12.47 -6.66
CA GLY A 89 7.23 -11.29 -7.33
C GLY A 89 6.59 -10.00 -6.80
N ILE A 90 7.42 -9.01 -6.47
CA ILE A 90 7.00 -7.67 -6.02
C ILE A 90 7.86 -6.59 -6.68
N HIS A 91 7.33 -5.38 -6.85
CA HIS A 91 8.17 -4.24 -7.26
C HIS A 91 9.20 -3.92 -6.17
N ALA A 92 10.39 -3.51 -6.57
CA ALA A 92 11.41 -3.02 -5.63
C ALA A 92 10.88 -1.84 -4.79
N ALA A 93 10.12 -0.93 -5.40
CA ALA A 93 9.45 0.17 -4.70
C ALA A 93 8.43 -0.33 -3.64
N CYS A 94 7.64 -1.36 -3.95
CA CYS A 94 6.69 -1.95 -2.99
C CYS A 94 7.43 -2.59 -1.81
N GLU A 95 8.58 -3.24 -2.04
CA GLU A 95 9.42 -3.77 -0.97
C GLU A 95 9.97 -2.66 -0.07
N GLU A 96 10.46 -1.56 -0.66
CA GLU A 96 10.98 -0.44 0.11
C GLU A 96 9.89 0.18 1.00
N ILE A 97 8.67 0.38 0.47
CA ILE A 97 7.54 0.88 1.26
C ILE A 97 7.18 -0.13 2.35
N ALA A 98 7.13 -1.44 2.05
CA ALA A 98 6.87 -2.47 3.06
C ALA A 98 7.88 -2.41 4.21
N ASN A 99 9.18 -2.26 3.91
CA ASN A 99 10.22 -2.10 4.91
C ASN A 99 10.04 -0.85 5.79
N ARG A 100 9.50 0.24 5.23
CA ARG A 100 9.17 1.46 5.98
C ARG A 100 7.94 1.23 6.86
N VAL A 101 6.85 0.72 6.29
CA VAL A 101 5.60 0.40 7.00
C VAL A 101 5.87 -0.49 8.21
N MET A 102 6.61 -1.59 8.05
CA MET A 102 6.96 -2.51 9.14
C MET A 102 7.68 -1.81 10.31
N LYS A 103 8.49 -0.78 10.00
CA LYS A 103 9.30 -0.04 10.99
C LYS A 103 8.58 1.14 11.63
N THR A 104 7.73 1.84 10.87
CA THR A 104 7.24 3.17 11.27
C THR A 104 5.73 3.29 11.35
N SER A 105 4.96 2.39 10.73
CA SER A 105 3.50 2.42 10.87
C SER A 105 3.09 1.87 12.22
N PHE A 106 2.21 2.59 12.93
CA PHE A 106 1.60 2.09 14.17
C PHE A 106 0.49 1.06 13.89
N ASN A 107 -0.11 1.11 12.70
CA ASN A 107 -1.30 0.32 12.35
C ASN A 107 -0.97 -0.99 11.62
N ALA A 108 0.23 -1.09 11.06
CA ALA A 108 0.68 -2.29 10.38
C ALA A 108 0.63 -3.51 11.31
N LYS A 109 -0.03 -4.57 10.82
CA LYS A 109 -0.02 -5.89 11.46
C LYS A 109 1.15 -6.75 11.01
N VAL A 110 1.69 -6.47 9.84
CA VAL A 110 2.91 -7.06 9.30
C VAL A 110 4.11 -6.31 9.89
N ARG A 111 4.98 -6.99 10.64
CA ARG A 111 6.12 -6.38 11.36
C ARG A 111 7.49 -6.94 10.97
N SER A 112 7.54 -8.07 10.29
CA SER A 112 8.77 -8.70 9.80
C SER A 112 8.64 -9.17 8.36
N ILE A 113 9.78 -9.56 7.76
CA ILE A 113 9.79 -10.17 6.43
C ILE A 113 9.08 -11.53 6.44
N SER A 114 9.12 -12.27 7.55
CA SER A 114 8.35 -13.49 7.72
C SER A 114 6.84 -13.25 7.78
N ASP A 115 6.38 -12.18 8.44
CA ASP A 115 4.98 -11.78 8.44
C ASP A 115 4.52 -11.41 7.02
N LEU A 116 5.32 -10.60 6.31
CA LEU A 116 5.03 -10.17 4.95
C LEU A 116 4.94 -11.38 4.02
N TRP A 117 5.94 -12.27 4.09
CA TRP A 117 5.95 -13.52 3.35
C TRP A 117 4.68 -14.32 3.60
N LEU A 118 4.35 -14.57 4.88
CA LEU A 118 3.20 -15.38 5.26
C LEU A 118 1.90 -14.76 4.75
N THR A 119 1.70 -13.45 4.91
CA THR A 119 0.49 -12.78 4.43
C THR A 119 0.34 -12.89 2.91
N LEU A 120 1.38 -12.58 2.14
CA LEU A 120 1.33 -12.64 0.67
C LEU A 120 1.17 -14.09 0.16
N GLU A 121 1.85 -15.04 0.80
CA GLU A 121 1.78 -16.45 0.45
C GLU A 121 0.39 -17.03 0.75
N ARG A 122 -0.23 -16.68 1.89
CA ARG A 122 -1.59 -17.09 2.25
C ARG A 122 -2.63 -16.53 1.27
N ARG A 123 -2.49 -15.28 0.82
CA ARG A 123 -3.31 -14.68 -0.25
C ARG A 123 -3.22 -15.49 -1.54
N CYS A 124 -2.00 -15.81 -1.97
CA CYS A 124 -1.74 -16.64 -3.16
C CYS A 124 -2.32 -18.06 -3.01
N ALA A 125 -2.08 -18.73 -1.89
CA ALA A 125 -2.56 -20.09 -1.64
C ALA A 125 -4.09 -20.16 -1.62
N SER A 126 -4.75 -19.15 -1.01
CA SER A 126 -6.21 -19.05 -1.00
C SER A 126 -6.77 -18.91 -2.41
N TYR A 127 -6.22 -18.01 -3.22
CA TYR A 127 -6.60 -17.81 -4.62
C TYR A 127 -6.46 -19.09 -5.45
N LEU A 128 -5.32 -19.78 -5.36
CA LEU A 128 -5.10 -21.07 -6.04
C LEU A 128 -6.12 -22.14 -5.62
N SER A 129 -6.50 -22.16 -4.34
CA SER A 129 -7.48 -23.13 -3.83
C SER A 129 -8.88 -22.87 -4.37
N GLN A 130 -9.27 -21.60 -4.54
CA GLN A 130 -10.56 -21.19 -5.11
C GLN A 130 -10.64 -21.51 -6.61
N GLY A 131 -9.59 -21.18 -7.37
CA GLY A 131 -9.52 -21.50 -8.80
C GLY A 131 -9.62 -23.00 -9.11
N ARG A 132 -9.15 -23.86 -8.20
CA ARG A 132 -9.32 -25.33 -8.33
C ARG A 132 -10.78 -25.79 -8.14
N ARG A 133 -11.57 -25.07 -7.33
CA ARG A 133 -12.98 -25.40 -7.06
C ARG A 133 -13.91 -24.88 -8.16
N GLN A 134 -13.61 -23.72 -8.74
CA GLN A 134 -14.40 -23.11 -9.81
C GLN A 134 -13.77 -23.39 -11.19
N ARG A 135 -14.17 -24.48 -11.84
CA ARG A 135 -13.71 -24.92 -13.18
C ARG A 135 -14.03 -23.95 -14.36
N ARG A 136 -14.38 -22.69 -14.10
CA ARG A 136 -14.83 -21.71 -15.10
C ARG A 136 -14.25 -20.32 -14.88
N LEU A 137 -12.95 -20.21 -14.60
CA LEU A 137 -12.27 -18.92 -14.79
C LEU A 137 -11.62 -18.91 -16.19
N PRO A 138 -11.59 -17.75 -16.89
CA PRO A 138 -11.05 -17.63 -18.24
C PRO A 138 -9.61 -18.13 -18.32
N ARG A 139 -9.18 -18.46 -19.54
CA ARG A 139 -7.91 -19.15 -19.85
C ARG A 139 -6.64 -18.35 -19.53
N ASP A 140 -6.77 -17.10 -19.07
CA ASP A 140 -5.72 -16.09 -19.10
C ASP A 140 -5.59 -15.50 -17.70
N MET A 141 -4.62 -16.01 -16.95
CA MET A 141 -4.56 -15.93 -15.49
C MET A 141 -3.85 -14.65 -15.02
N ASN A 142 -4.57 -13.55 -14.82
CA ASN A 142 -4.04 -12.44 -14.00
C ASN A 142 -3.94 -12.92 -12.55
N TYR A 143 -2.71 -13.12 -12.06
CA TYR A 143 -2.46 -13.60 -10.71
C TYR A 143 -2.39 -12.40 -9.75
N VAL A 144 -3.48 -11.66 -9.65
CA VAL A 144 -3.70 -10.69 -8.56
C VAL A 144 -4.57 -11.40 -7.53
N PRO A 145 -4.06 -11.76 -6.34
CA PRO A 145 -4.89 -12.43 -5.35
C PRO A 145 -5.91 -11.43 -4.77
N PRO A 146 -7.20 -11.80 -4.62
CA PRO A 146 -8.17 -10.95 -3.98
C PRO A 146 -7.81 -10.74 -2.50
N ILE A 147 -8.15 -9.58 -1.96
CA ILE A 147 -7.86 -9.16 -0.59
C ILE A 147 -9.17 -8.87 0.15
N PRO A 148 -9.19 -8.85 1.50
CA PRO A 148 -10.41 -8.56 2.23
C PRO A 148 -10.91 -7.16 1.95
N ASN A 149 -12.18 -7.07 1.59
CA ASN A 149 -12.93 -5.82 1.48
C ASN A 149 -13.67 -5.49 2.78
N ASN A 150 -13.87 -6.47 3.67
CA ASN A 150 -14.67 -6.30 4.87
C ASN A 150 -14.01 -5.40 5.93
N GLN A 151 -14.82 -4.61 6.62
CA GLN A 151 -14.39 -3.88 7.80
C GLN A 151 -14.14 -4.84 8.98
N SER A 152 -13.42 -4.37 9.99
CA SER A 152 -13.22 -5.11 11.24
C SER A 152 -14.57 -5.54 11.83
N GLY A 153 -14.72 -6.83 12.14
CA GLY A 153 -15.95 -7.40 12.71
C GLY A 153 -17.05 -7.76 11.68
N GLN A 154 -16.88 -7.45 10.40
CA GLN A 154 -17.78 -7.90 9.34
C GLN A 154 -17.40 -9.30 8.81
N PRO A 155 -18.34 -10.07 8.21
CA PRO A 155 -18.02 -11.33 7.56
C PRO A 155 -16.93 -11.16 6.49
N LEU A 156 -16.04 -12.15 6.37
CA LEU A 156 -14.97 -12.10 5.36
C LEU A 156 -15.57 -11.97 3.96
N SER A 157 -15.16 -10.93 3.25
CA SER A 157 -15.50 -10.69 1.84
C SER A 157 -14.21 -10.42 1.10
N LEU A 158 -13.89 -11.24 0.10
CA LEU A 158 -12.68 -11.09 -0.71
C LEU A 158 -13.03 -10.40 -2.03
N GLY A 159 -12.20 -9.46 -2.45
CA GLY A 159 -12.36 -8.75 -3.72
C GLY A 159 -11.13 -7.93 -4.07
N PHE A 160 -11.32 -6.94 -4.94
CA PHE A 160 -10.23 -6.14 -5.50
C PHE A 160 -10.33 -4.65 -5.14
N ASP A 161 -11.39 -4.24 -4.46
CA ASP A 161 -11.71 -2.81 -4.28
C ASP A 161 -10.67 -2.11 -3.40
N ARG A 162 -10.02 -2.85 -2.47
CA ARG A 162 -8.93 -2.34 -1.63
C ARG A 162 -7.55 -2.36 -2.29
N TYR A 163 -7.46 -2.66 -3.58
CA TYR A 163 -6.28 -2.28 -4.36
C TYR A 163 -6.33 -0.80 -4.74
N TYR A 164 -7.46 -0.11 -4.48
CA TYR A 164 -7.64 1.34 -4.70
C TYR A 164 -7.30 1.81 -6.11
N VAL A 165 -7.56 0.95 -7.10
CA VAL A 165 -7.45 1.25 -8.53
C VAL A 165 -8.70 0.73 -9.23
N PRO A 166 -8.99 1.25 -10.44
CA PRO A 166 -10.06 0.70 -11.24
C PRO A 166 -9.90 -0.81 -11.45
N TYR A 167 -10.99 -1.56 -11.34
CA TYR A 167 -10.96 -3.03 -11.47
C TYR A 167 -10.31 -3.51 -12.77
N HIS A 168 -10.51 -2.78 -13.87
CA HIS A 168 -9.93 -3.13 -15.17
C HIS A 168 -8.40 -3.06 -15.19
N CYS A 169 -7.76 -2.24 -14.35
CA CYS A 169 -6.29 -2.21 -14.20
C CYS A 169 -5.74 -3.52 -13.59
N LEU A 170 -6.59 -4.30 -12.92
CA LEU A 170 -6.24 -5.59 -12.30
C LEU A 170 -6.70 -6.78 -13.16
N ASP A 171 -7.81 -6.62 -13.89
CA ASP A 171 -8.49 -7.69 -14.65
C ASP A 171 -8.12 -7.73 -16.14
N GLN A 172 -7.71 -6.61 -16.75
CA GLN A 172 -7.43 -6.53 -18.19
C GLN A 172 -5.93 -6.56 -18.50
N TRP A 173 -5.64 -6.88 -19.77
CA TRP A 173 -4.29 -7.09 -20.28
C TRP A 173 -3.71 -5.76 -20.74
N GLY A 174 -2.52 -5.41 -20.28
CA GLY A 174 -1.73 -4.33 -20.86
C GLY A 174 -1.63 -3.06 -20.01
N ASP A 175 -0.59 -2.30 -20.34
CA ASP A 175 -0.25 -0.92 -19.98
C ASP A 175 -1.20 0.12 -20.60
N GLU A 176 -2.39 -0.31 -21.04
CA GLU A 176 -3.30 0.51 -21.86
C GLU A 176 -3.95 1.66 -21.09
N TRP A 177 -3.71 1.76 -19.78
CA TRP A 177 -4.28 2.78 -18.90
C TRP A 177 -3.20 3.39 -17.99
N GLU A 178 -2.43 4.32 -18.55
CA GLU A 178 -1.54 5.17 -17.77
C GLU A 178 -2.35 5.96 -16.73
N GLY A 179 -1.96 5.86 -15.47
CA GLY A 179 -2.54 6.63 -14.37
C GLY A 179 -1.55 6.83 -13.25
N TRP A 180 -1.96 7.57 -12.22
CA TRP A 180 -1.10 7.84 -11.07
C TRP A 180 -0.63 6.55 -10.37
N TRP A 181 -1.38 5.44 -10.52
CA TRP A 181 -1.05 4.12 -9.96
C TRP A 181 0.20 3.46 -10.55
N ASP A 182 0.71 3.95 -11.69
CA ASP A 182 1.96 3.51 -12.32
C ASP A 182 3.12 4.50 -12.07
N GLU A 183 2.86 5.64 -11.45
CA GLU A 183 3.90 6.63 -11.13
C GLU A 183 4.81 6.16 -9.98
N GLU A 184 6.11 6.50 -10.07
CA GLU A 184 7.14 6.12 -9.09
C GLU A 184 6.81 6.62 -7.66
N PRO A 185 6.56 5.72 -6.68
CA PRO A 185 6.15 6.13 -5.35
C PRO A 185 7.31 6.40 -4.38
N ILE A 186 8.56 6.03 -4.71
CA ILE A 186 9.72 6.27 -3.83
C ILE A 186 10.30 7.66 -4.03
N ASN A 187 10.73 7.98 -5.25
CA ASN A 187 11.40 9.24 -5.55
C ASN A 187 10.45 10.17 -6.31
N ILE A 188 9.61 10.92 -5.59
CA ILE A 188 8.57 11.76 -6.17
C ILE A 188 9.12 13.17 -6.42
N PRO A 189 9.36 13.59 -7.68
CA PRO A 189 9.93 14.89 -7.96
C PRO A 189 9.01 16.03 -7.51
N ASN A 190 9.58 17.07 -6.92
CA ASN A 190 8.88 18.28 -6.47
C ASN A 190 7.79 18.08 -5.41
N LEU A 191 7.68 16.91 -4.78
CA LEU A 191 6.63 16.60 -3.79
C LEU A 191 6.51 17.69 -2.72
N THR A 192 7.60 18.01 -2.03
CA THR A 192 7.57 19.01 -0.94
C THR A 192 7.17 20.40 -1.44
N THR A 193 7.66 20.80 -2.62
CA THR A 193 7.30 22.10 -3.19
C THR A 193 5.80 22.17 -3.49
N GLN A 194 5.22 21.12 -4.07
CA GLN A 194 3.79 21.05 -4.35
C GLN A 194 2.95 21.02 -3.07
N LEU A 195 3.34 20.24 -2.06
CA LEU A 195 2.68 20.27 -0.74
C LEU A 195 2.69 21.68 -0.12
N MET A 196 3.80 22.41 -0.24
CA MET A 196 3.91 23.78 0.28
C MET A 196 3.14 24.82 -0.55
N LEU A 197 2.80 24.55 -1.81
CA LEU A 197 1.90 25.39 -2.59
C LEU A 197 0.45 25.29 -2.11
N ASN A 198 0.04 24.11 -1.62
CA ASN A 198 -1.27 23.88 -1.02
C ASN A 198 -1.40 24.44 0.41
N LEU A 199 -0.29 24.86 1.04
CA LEU A 199 -0.33 25.44 2.38
C LEU A 199 -0.86 26.89 2.36
N GLU A 200 -2.08 27.05 2.85
CA GLU A 200 -2.80 28.34 2.90
C GLU A 200 -2.48 29.14 4.16
N GLN A 201 -2.58 30.47 4.08
CA GLN A 201 -2.55 31.32 5.26
C GLN A 201 -3.89 31.28 5.99
N ILE A 202 -3.87 31.36 7.31
CA ILE A 202 -5.10 31.46 8.11
C ILE A 202 -5.72 32.85 7.86
N SER A 203 -6.99 32.87 7.48
CA SER A 203 -7.72 34.13 7.34
C SER A 203 -8.08 34.70 8.71
N ASP A 204 -7.94 36.03 8.87
CA ASP A 204 -8.24 36.76 10.10
C ASP A 204 -9.69 36.57 10.60
N ALA A 205 -10.60 36.08 9.74
CA ALA A 205 -12.00 35.85 10.06
C ALA A 205 -12.28 34.48 10.73
N SER A 206 -11.34 33.53 10.66
CA SER A 206 -11.56 32.13 11.10
C SER A 206 -10.92 31.79 12.44
N SER A 207 -10.10 32.67 13.02
CA SER A 207 -9.32 32.35 14.21
C SER A 207 -10.04 32.74 15.51
N LYS A 208 -10.58 31.75 16.23
CA LYS A 208 -10.47 31.81 17.69
C LYS A 208 -9.06 31.31 18.02
N PRO A 209 -8.20 32.09 18.69
CA PRO A 209 -6.90 31.60 19.08
C PRO A 209 -7.10 30.48 20.10
N ALA A 210 -6.69 29.25 19.77
CA ALA A 210 -6.31 28.31 20.82
C ALA A 210 -5.19 29.00 21.61
N GLU A 211 -5.40 29.24 22.90
CA GLU A 211 -4.46 29.99 23.74
C GLU A 211 -3.05 29.40 23.58
N SER A 212 -2.10 30.29 23.30
CA SER A 212 -0.73 30.02 22.84
C SER A 212 0.20 29.40 23.91
N SER A 213 -0.32 28.55 24.79
CA SER A 213 0.42 27.91 25.87
C SER A 213 0.29 26.39 25.94
N ILE A 214 -0.47 25.76 25.03
CA ILE A 214 -0.54 24.29 25.01
C ILE A 214 0.74 23.76 24.37
N LYS A 215 1.67 23.29 25.21
CA LYS A 215 2.76 22.42 24.78
C LYS A 215 2.26 20.98 24.85
N ALA A 216 1.94 20.37 23.71
CA ALA A 216 1.74 18.94 23.66
C ALA A 216 3.07 18.21 23.94
N SER A 217 3.00 17.14 24.72
CA SER A 217 4.08 16.17 24.88
C SER A 217 4.25 15.34 23.61
N GLN A 218 5.44 14.76 23.39
CA GLN A 218 5.68 13.86 22.25
C GLN A 218 4.65 12.73 22.21
N LYS A 219 4.28 12.18 23.38
CA LYS A 219 3.28 11.13 23.48
C LYS A 219 1.91 11.59 22.98
N GLU A 220 1.48 12.81 23.32
CA GLU A 220 0.20 13.34 22.82
C GLU A 220 0.23 13.53 21.29
N ILE A 221 1.38 13.95 20.74
CA ILE A 221 1.55 14.06 19.30
C ILE A 221 1.50 12.67 18.65
N ASP A 222 2.19 11.68 19.21
CA ASP A 222 2.16 10.30 18.75
C ASP A 222 0.73 9.73 18.81
N ASP A 223 -0.01 9.97 19.91
CA ASP A 223 -1.41 9.55 20.09
C ASP A 223 -2.34 10.20 19.04
N HIS A 224 -2.12 11.48 18.73
CA HIS A 224 -2.85 12.18 17.66
C HIS A 224 -2.56 11.58 16.29
N VAL A 225 -1.28 11.38 15.95
CA VAL A 225 -0.84 10.73 14.71
C VAL A 225 -1.50 9.35 14.59
N CYS A 226 -1.49 8.54 15.66
CA CYS A 226 -2.14 7.23 15.67
C CYS A 226 -3.65 7.33 15.41
N THR A 227 -4.33 8.32 16.01
CA THR A 227 -5.78 8.48 15.88
C THR A 227 -6.18 8.78 14.43
N PHE A 228 -5.45 9.66 13.73
CA PHE A 228 -5.74 9.97 12.32
C PHE A 228 -5.63 8.75 11.40
N PHE A 229 -4.73 7.82 11.69
CA PHE A 229 -4.59 6.61 10.90
C PHE A 229 -5.57 5.50 11.30
N HIS A 230 -6.24 5.62 12.46
CA HIS A 230 -7.26 4.68 12.92
C HIS A 230 -8.68 5.06 12.50
N GLU A 231 -8.96 6.34 12.26
CA GLU A 231 -10.26 6.79 11.78
C GLU A 231 -10.40 6.57 10.26
N ASP A 232 -11.36 5.71 9.86
CA ASP A 232 -11.63 5.39 8.45
C ASP A 232 -11.94 6.64 7.60
N GLN A 233 -12.36 7.75 8.22
CA GLN A 233 -12.62 9.04 7.57
C GLN A 233 -12.21 10.21 8.45
N VAL A 234 -11.03 10.77 8.21
CA VAL A 234 -10.62 12.05 8.79
C VAL A 234 -11.49 13.17 8.21
N THR A 235 -12.15 13.95 9.07
CA THR A 235 -12.92 15.11 8.63
C THR A 235 -11.98 16.15 8.01
N LEU A 236 -12.31 16.64 6.82
CA LEU A 236 -11.57 17.75 6.18
C LEU A 236 -11.86 19.11 6.83
N GLU A 237 -12.95 19.21 7.60
CA GLU A 237 -13.27 20.40 8.39
C GLU A 237 -12.21 20.61 9.49
N CYS A 238 -11.65 21.83 9.52
CA CYS A 238 -10.69 22.23 10.53
C CYS A 238 -11.41 22.63 11.81
N SER A 239 -11.02 22.05 12.95
CA SER A 239 -11.59 22.40 14.25
C SER A 239 -10.82 23.54 14.92
N TYR A 240 -9.54 23.73 14.58
CA TYR A 240 -8.64 24.71 15.18
C TYR A 240 -8.49 24.55 16.70
N ASP A 241 -8.75 23.36 17.23
CA ASP A 241 -8.63 23.07 18.67
C ASP A 241 -7.16 22.98 19.12
N LEU A 242 -6.27 22.54 18.22
CA LEU A 242 -4.83 22.49 18.47
C LEU A 242 -4.11 23.66 17.80
N PRO A 243 -3.07 24.24 18.45
CA PRO A 243 -2.19 25.20 17.81
C PRO A 243 -1.58 24.67 16.51
N GLN A 244 -1.41 25.55 15.52
CA GLN A 244 -0.84 25.18 14.21
C GLN A 244 0.61 24.73 14.31
N SER A 245 1.36 25.23 15.30
CA SER A 245 2.68 24.70 15.64
C SER A 245 2.67 23.21 16.04
N ILE A 246 1.58 22.71 16.64
CA ILE A 246 1.39 21.27 16.93
C ILE A 246 1.00 20.53 15.66
N TRP A 247 0.06 21.05 14.88
CA TRP A 247 -0.29 20.46 13.57
C TRP A 247 0.91 20.35 12.62
N LYS A 248 1.80 21.35 12.61
CA LYS A 248 3.07 21.30 11.89
C LYS A 248 3.95 20.14 12.38
N GLN A 249 4.00 19.89 13.69
CA GLN A 249 4.74 18.76 14.25
C GLN A 249 4.12 17.42 13.84
N ILE A 250 2.79 17.30 13.89
CA ILE A 250 2.04 16.12 13.41
C ILE A 250 2.36 15.87 11.93
N PHE A 251 2.31 16.91 11.09
CA PHE A 251 2.61 16.82 9.65
C PHE A 251 3.98 16.19 9.37
N PHE A 252 5.02 16.61 10.09
CA PHE A 252 6.36 16.05 9.94
C PHE A 252 6.52 14.63 10.49
N GLN A 253 5.55 14.14 11.27
CA GLN A 253 5.53 12.78 11.79
C GLN A 253 4.69 11.82 10.94
N ILE A 254 4.05 12.31 9.87
CA ILE A 254 3.31 11.46 8.92
C ILE A 254 4.30 10.45 8.29
N PRO A 255 4.13 9.14 8.52
CA PRO A 255 5.14 8.15 8.13
C PRO A 255 5.46 8.08 6.63
N PHE A 256 4.48 8.32 5.75
CA PHE A 256 4.67 8.31 4.30
C PHE A 256 5.20 9.63 3.70
N LEU A 257 5.53 10.61 4.55
CA LEU A 257 6.22 11.85 4.18
C LEU A 257 7.72 11.83 4.57
N TRP A 258 8.36 10.68 4.46
CA TRP A 258 9.72 10.46 4.98
C TRP A 258 10.83 11.28 4.30
N ASP A 259 10.59 11.84 3.12
CA ASP A 259 11.55 12.51 2.24
C ASP A 259 11.25 14.00 2.02
N LEU A 260 10.57 14.64 2.98
CA LEU A 260 10.31 16.08 2.91
C LEU A 260 11.60 16.91 2.88
N ASP A 261 11.70 17.82 1.91
CA ASP A 261 12.74 18.85 1.89
C ASP A 261 12.44 19.94 2.94
N ILE A 262 13.02 19.77 4.13
CA ILE A 262 12.87 20.70 5.25
C ILE A 262 13.27 22.13 4.88
N LYS A 263 14.24 22.31 3.97
CA LYS A 263 14.65 23.63 3.51
C LYS A 263 13.54 24.30 2.71
N ALA A 264 12.92 23.58 1.77
CA ALA A 264 11.79 24.11 0.99
C ALA A 264 10.59 24.50 1.88
N VAL A 265 10.33 23.73 2.95
CA VAL A 265 9.31 24.08 3.95
C VAL A 265 9.65 25.37 4.69
N HIS A 266 10.90 25.54 5.11
CA HIS A 266 11.35 26.76 5.80
C HIS A 266 11.36 27.97 4.87
N ASP A 267 11.74 27.81 3.61
CA ASP A 267 11.76 28.88 2.60
C ASP A 267 10.34 29.44 2.37
N LYS A 268 9.31 28.58 2.39
CA LYS A 268 7.90 29.00 2.31
C LYS A 268 7.40 29.63 3.61
N THR A 269 7.64 28.97 4.75
CA THR A 269 6.90 29.25 5.99
C THR A 269 7.62 30.15 6.98
N GLY A 270 8.92 30.39 6.80
CA GLY A 270 9.76 31.02 7.81
C GLY A 270 10.03 30.09 9.01
N LEU A 271 11.08 30.39 9.77
CA LEU A 271 11.50 29.57 10.93
C LEU A 271 10.52 29.62 12.12
N HIS A 272 9.84 30.75 12.32
CA HIS A 272 9.02 31.01 13.52
C HIS A 272 7.55 31.34 13.25
N ASP A 273 7.11 31.22 12.00
CA ASP A 273 5.80 31.72 11.56
C ASP A 273 4.77 30.59 11.36
N ALA A 274 4.92 29.47 12.06
CA ALA A 274 4.03 28.30 11.93
C ALA A 274 2.55 28.66 12.13
N ASP A 275 2.26 29.57 13.07
CA ASP A 275 0.89 29.95 13.43
C ASP A 275 0.18 30.81 12.37
N LYS A 276 0.89 31.27 11.32
CA LYS A 276 0.29 32.01 10.20
C LYS A 276 -0.28 31.09 9.12
N TRP A 277 0.08 29.81 9.14
CA TRP A 277 -0.24 28.85 8.10
C TRP A 277 -1.21 27.78 8.61
N ASN A 278 -2.12 27.33 7.75
CA ASN A 278 -3.13 26.34 8.08
C ASN A 278 -2.57 24.91 7.93
N TRP A 279 -1.68 24.55 8.84
CA TRP A 279 -1.11 23.21 8.97
C TRP A 279 -2.17 22.15 9.25
N GLU A 280 -3.23 22.49 9.98
CA GLU A 280 -4.35 21.57 10.23
C GLU A 280 -4.97 21.09 8.92
N LYS A 281 -5.38 22.02 8.05
CA LYS A 281 -6.00 21.71 6.76
C LYS A 281 -5.09 20.81 5.93
N LEU A 282 -3.82 21.21 5.77
CA LEU A 282 -2.87 20.45 4.96
C LEU A 282 -2.65 19.05 5.54
N THR A 283 -2.51 18.93 6.86
CA THR A 283 -2.32 17.63 7.53
C THR A 283 -3.52 16.72 7.26
N ARG A 284 -4.75 17.20 7.47
CA ARG A 284 -5.99 16.45 7.23
C ARG A 284 -6.13 15.99 5.77
N GLN A 285 -5.83 16.88 4.82
CA GLN A 285 -5.83 16.54 3.39
C GLN A 285 -4.81 15.46 3.07
N VAL A 286 -3.58 15.58 3.59
CA VAL A 286 -2.52 14.61 3.33
C VAL A 286 -2.77 13.25 3.99
N THR A 287 -3.33 13.23 5.20
CA THR A 287 -3.70 11.99 5.91
C THR A 287 -4.97 11.34 5.37
N SER A 288 -5.67 11.98 4.43
CA SER A 288 -6.86 11.39 3.81
C SER A 288 -6.52 10.04 3.19
N SER A 289 -7.38 9.06 3.45
CA SER A 289 -7.18 7.68 3.02
C SER A 289 -7.80 7.44 1.65
N PRO A 290 -7.12 6.68 0.76
CA PRO A 290 -7.75 6.15 -0.43
C PRO A 290 -8.99 5.35 -0.03
N HIS A 291 -10.11 5.58 -0.70
CA HIS A 291 -11.33 4.82 -0.48
C HIS A 291 -11.65 3.93 -1.68
N PRO A 292 -12.23 2.74 -1.46
CA PRO A 292 -12.67 1.89 -2.55
C PRO A 292 -13.72 2.58 -3.42
N LEU A 293 -13.78 2.19 -4.71
CA LEU A 293 -14.83 2.65 -5.62
C LEU A 293 -16.22 2.18 -5.16
N PRO A 294 -17.28 3.00 -5.30
CA PRO A 294 -18.64 2.57 -5.00
C PRO A 294 -19.05 1.34 -5.84
N SER A 295 -19.56 0.29 -5.20
CA SER A 295 -19.90 -0.99 -5.86
C SER A 295 -21.02 -0.89 -6.93
N ASN A 296 -21.68 0.26 -7.04
CA ASN A 296 -22.77 0.55 -7.97
C ASN A 296 -22.35 1.47 -9.13
N ALA A 297 -21.05 1.72 -9.35
CA ALA A 297 -20.53 2.40 -10.53
C ALA A 297 -20.79 1.55 -11.78
N ALA A 298 -22.01 1.71 -12.34
CA ALA A 298 -22.45 1.05 -13.55
C ALA A 298 -21.83 1.75 -14.77
N SER A 299 -20.51 1.71 -14.93
CA SER A 299 -19.89 2.16 -16.18
C SER A 299 -18.52 1.52 -16.37
N TYR A 300 -18.38 0.84 -17.50
CA TYR A 300 -17.10 0.41 -18.10
C TYR A 300 -16.27 1.61 -18.60
N ARG A 301 -16.47 2.79 -17.99
CA ARG A 301 -15.92 4.10 -18.30
C ARG A 301 -15.94 4.88 -17.00
N ASP A 302 -14.82 5.48 -16.65
CA ASP A 302 -14.62 6.57 -15.68
C ASP A 302 -13.52 6.22 -14.68
N GLU A 303 -12.30 6.64 -15.03
CA GLU A 303 -11.58 7.81 -14.48
C GLU A 303 -11.75 8.19 -12.98
N ASP A 304 -12.63 7.57 -12.21
CA ASP A 304 -12.99 7.98 -10.84
C ASP A 304 -12.11 7.31 -9.76
N ALA A 305 -10.89 6.89 -10.11
CA ALA A 305 -9.96 6.39 -9.11
C ALA A 305 -9.60 7.51 -8.15
N TRP A 306 -9.77 7.28 -6.84
CA TRP A 306 -9.48 8.28 -5.83
C TRP A 306 -8.08 8.87 -6.02
N ASP A 307 -7.99 10.20 -6.06
CA ASP A 307 -6.71 10.90 -6.01
C ASP A 307 -6.78 12.08 -5.02
N TYR A 308 -5.63 12.68 -4.74
CA TYR A 308 -5.55 13.78 -3.78
C TYR A 308 -6.33 15.05 -4.22
N LYS A 309 -6.75 15.18 -5.49
CA LYS A 309 -7.62 16.28 -5.93
C LYS A 309 -9.02 16.17 -5.32
N ASP A 310 -9.48 14.97 -4.99
CA ASP A 310 -10.78 14.74 -4.33
C ASP A 310 -10.87 15.42 -2.96
N VAL A 311 -9.72 15.63 -2.32
CA VAL A 311 -9.59 16.35 -1.04
C VAL A 311 -8.98 17.75 -1.22
N GLY A 312 -8.90 18.24 -2.46
CA GLY A 312 -8.43 19.58 -2.79
C GLY A 312 -6.92 19.77 -2.62
N LEU A 313 -6.12 18.73 -2.85
CA LEU A 313 -4.67 18.77 -2.78
C LEU A 313 -4.06 18.53 -4.17
N ASP A 314 -3.33 19.52 -4.69
CA ASP A 314 -2.63 19.43 -5.98
C ASP A 314 -1.19 18.92 -5.79
N VAL A 315 -0.95 17.65 -6.10
CA VAL A 315 0.31 16.94 -5.85
C VAL A 315 0.60 15.93 -6.97
N PRO A 316 1.87 15.54 -7.17
CA PRO A 316 2.23 14.53 -8.17
C PRO A 316 1.53 13.18 -7.91
N GLY A 317 1.14 12.45 -8.95
CA GLY A 317 0.40 11.19 -8.84
C GLY A 317 1.18 10.09 -8.11
N GLY A 318 2.51 10.09 -8.19
CA GLY A 318 3.38 9.23 -7.39
C GLY A 318 3.12 9.34 -5.88
N PHE A 319 2.60 10.48 -5.39
CA PHE A 319 2.20 10.63 -3.99
C PHE A 319 0.93 9.87 -3.66
N THR A 320 -0.07 9.94 -4.55
CA THR A 320 -1.27 9.09 -4.48
C THR A 320 -0.88 7.61 -4.50
N ASN A 321 0.05 7.21 -5.38
CA ASN A 321 0.51 5.82 -5.45
C ASN A 321 1.24 5.38 -4.18
N ARG A 322 2.11 6.24 -3.64
CA ARG A 322 2.78 6.00 -2.35
C ARG A 322 1.76 5.77 -1.25
N ARG A 323 0.76 6.65 -1.13
CA ARG A 323 -0.30 6.52 -0.11
C ARG A 323 -1.12 5.24 -0.30
N ARG A 324 -1.46 4.88 -1.53
CA ARG A 324 -2.14 3.64 -1.90
C ARG A 324 -1.36 2.40 -1.45
N VAL A 325 -0.09 2.28 -1.85
CA VAL A 325 0.75 1.12 -1.49
C VAL A 325 0.92 1.04 0.03
N TRP A 326 1.11 2.19 0.69
CA TRP A 326 1.13 2.29 2.14
C TRP A 326 -0.16 1.74 2.79
N GLN A 327 -1.33 2.18 2.31
CA GLN A 327 -2.62 1.72 2.83
C GLN A 327 -2.81 0.22 2.64
N ILE A 328 -2.48 -0.32 1.46
CA ILE A 328 -2.57 -1.76 1.20
C ILE A 328 -1.75 -2.54 2.23
N LEU A 329 -0.53 -2.08 2.54
CA LEU A 329 0.38 -2.70 3.50
C LEU A 329 -0.11 -2.59 4.96
N GLU A 330 -0.71 -1.47 5.34
CA GLU A 330 -1.32 -1.31 6.67
C GLU A 330 -2.54 -2.21 6.86
N ASP A 331 -3.35 -2.36 5.82
CA ASP A 331 -4.55 -3.20 5.82
C ASP A 331 -4.22 -4.71 5.80
N MET A 332 -2.99 -5.09 5.40
CA MET A 332 -2.61 -6.50 5.28
C MET A 332 -2.59 -7.24 6.61
N TYR A 333 -3.16 -8.45 6.63
CA TYR A 333 -3.09 -9.35 7.75
C TYR A 333 -3.06 -10.82 7.32
N ALA A 334 -2.26 -11.66 7.99
CA ALA A 334 -2.10 -13.07 7.60
C ALA A 334 -3.39 -13.91 7.71
N ASN A 335 -4.33 -13.52 8.57
CA ASN A 335 -5.62 -14.21 8.73
C ASN A 335 -6.73 -13.69 7.82
N ASP A 336 -6.42 -12.81 6.88
CA ASP A 336 -7.32 -12.22 5.89
C ASP A 336 -7.99 -13.21 4.93
N VAL A 337 -7.61 -14.49 4.98
CA VAL A 337 -8.08 -15.50 4.03
C VAL A 337 -8.87 -16.64 4.69
N GLN A 338 -9.28 -16.48 5.95
CA GLN A 338 -10.04 -17.50 6.68
C GLN A 338 -11.53 -17.49 6.31
N GLY A 339 -11.92 -18.43 5.44
CA GLY A 339 -13.32 -18.74 5.09
C GLY A 339 -13.56 -20.25 4.96
#